data_AF-A0A443QG82-F1
#
_entry.id   AF-A0A443QG82-F1
#
_cell.length_a   1.000
_cell.length_b   1.000
_cell.length_c   1.000
_cell.angle_alpha   90.00
_cell.angle_beta   90.00
_cell.angle_gamma   90.00
#
_symmetry.space_group_name_H-M   'P 1'
#
loop_
_entity.id
_entity.type
_entity.pdbx_description
1 polymer ?
#
loop_
_entity_poly.entity_id
_entity_poly.type
_entity_poly.pdbx_seq_one_letter_code
_entity_poly.pdbx_strand_id
1 'polypeptide(L)'
;QGESGFRKLKREEVVKLGCQCCPDSEFERTVLLCKYLIHVILLDDLISMGIMGEYFDTLLNFENDLSKVMEMMDAAVNFPQDPITASFVDIWQQMKQLMNIKWQKRFAESFIWYVKCNGWEVENRKYKRVPQLGEYLT
;
A
#
# COMPACT_ATOMS: atom_id res chain seq x y z
N GLN A 1 6.61 -20.73 7.99
CA GLN A 1 6.20 -20.13 6.70
C GLN A 1 6.81 -18.74 6.43
N GLY A 2 7.40 -18.04 7.40
CA GLY A 2 8.00 -16.70 7.18
C GLY A 2 9.34 -16.63 6.45
N GLU A 3 10.09 -17.74 6.29
CA GLU A 3 11.42 -17.70 5.66
C GLU A 3 11.41 -17.45 4.15
N SER A 4 10.36 -17.82 3.40
CA SER A 4 10.35 -17.62 1.94
C SER A 4 10.10 -16.16 1.55
N GLY A 5 9.19 -15.46 2.26
CA GLY A 5 8.89 -14.04 2.03
C GLY A 5 10.08 -13.14 2.35
N PHE A 6 10.74 -13.35 3.50
CA PHE A 6 11.95 -12.60 3.86
C PHE A 6 13.11 -12.83 2.88
N ARG A 7 13.29 -14.06 2.37
CA ARG A 7 14.32 -14.35 1.37
C ARG A 7 13.99 -13.73 0.00
N LYS A 8 12.71 -13.67 -0.39
CA LYS A 8 12.25 -12.96 -1.59
C LYS A 8 12.55 -11.47 -1.49
N LEU A 9 12.15 -10.81 -0.40
CA LEU A 9 12.40 -9.38 -0.18
C LEU A 9 13.89 -9.04 -0.13
N LYS A 10 14.71 -9.89 0.49
CA LYS A 10 16.17 -9.71 0.52
C LYS A 10 16.80 -9.84 -0.87
N ARG A 11 16.25 -10.71 -1.72
CA ARG A 11 16.70 -10.89 -3.11
C ARG A 11 16.29 -9.71 -4.00
N GLU A 12 15.15 -9.09 -3.75
CA GLU A 12 14.60 -8.01 -4.57
C GLU A 12 15.26 -6.65 -4.31
N GLU A 13 16.24 -6.57 -3.39
CA GLU A 13 16.98 -5.35 -3.07
C GLU A 13 16.06 -4.12 -2.83
N VAL A 14 14.86 -4.33 -2.28
CA VAL A 14 13.83 -3.27 -2.13
C VAL A 14 14.34 -2.05 -1.37
N VAL A 15 15.22 -2.27 -0.38
CA VAL A 15 15.86 -1.18 0.38
C VAL A 15 16.77 -0.33 -0.52
N LYS A 16 17.51 -0.95 -1.45
CA LYS A 16 18.36 -0.24 -2.40
C LYS A 16 17.52 0.61 -3.35
N LEU A 17 16.38 0.09 -3.81
CA LEU A 17 15.41 0.88 -4.57
C LEU A 17 14.93 2.09 -3.77
N GLY A 18 14.54 1.90 -2.50
CA GLY A 18 14.13 2.99 -1.61
C GLY A 18 15.20 4.07 -1.47
N CYS A 19 16.47 3.67 -1.26
CA CYS A 19 17.60 4.60 -1.23
C CYS A 19 17.79 5.35 -2.56
N GLN A 20 17.54 4.72 -3.70
CA GLN A 20 17.66 5.35 -5.03
C GLN A 20 16.50 6.30 -5.35
N CYS A 21 15.31 6.07 -4.81
CA CYS A 21 14.16 6.95 -5.02
C CYS A 21 14.34 8.32 -4.35
N CYS A 22 15.05 8.39 -3.23
CA CYS A 22 15.31 9.63 -2.49
C CYS A 22 16.75 9.66 -1.96
N PRO A 23 17.77 9.83 -2.84
CA PRO A 23 19.18 9.65 -2.47
C PRO A 23 19.68 10.68 -1.46
N ASP A 24 19.11 11.89 -1.46
CA ASP A 24 19.48 12.99 -0.57
C ASP A 24 18.54 13.13 0.64
N SER A 25 17.71 12.12 0.91
CA SER A 25 16.79 12.16 2.04
C SER A 25 17.49 11.92 3.37
N GLU A 26 16.89 12.43 4.44
CA GLU A 26 17.29 12.10 5.81
C GLU A 26 17.08 10.60 6.08
N PHE A 27 17.86 10.06 7.02
CA PHE A 27 17.86 8.64 7.33
C PHE A 27 16.46 8.12 7.71
N GLU A 28 15.75 8.84 8.58
CA GLU A 28 14.42 8.47 9.07
C GLU A 28 13.39 8.41 7.94
N ARG A 29 13.45 9.37 7.01
CA ARG A 29 12.58 9.41 5.83
C ARG A 29 12.87 8.26 4.88
N THR A 30 14.15 7.95 4.69
CA THR A 30 14.60 6.82 3.85
C THR A 30 14.12 5.49 4.44
N VAL A 31 14.28 5.30 5.75
CA VAL A 31 13.80 4.09 6.44
C VAL A 31 12.29 3.95 6.30
N LEU A 32 11.53 5.03 6.49
CA LEU A 32 10.07 5.01 6.33
C LEU A 32 9.66 4.67 4.90
N LEU A 33 10.32 5.24 3.90
CA LEU A 33 10.08 4.91 2.49
C LEU A 33 10.35 3.43 2.22
N CYS A 34 11.46 2.88 2.73
CA CYS A 34 11.78 1.46 2.58
C CYS A 34 10.74 0.56 3.24
N LYS A 35 10.25 0.91 4.45
CA LYS A 35 9.14 0.19 5.10
C LYS A 35 7.89 0.21 4.23
N TYR A 36 7.54 1.37 3.68
CA TYR A 36 6.39 1.54 2.80
C TYR A 36 6.52 0.72 1.51
N LEU A 37 7.68 0.71 0.85
CA LEU A 37 7.89 -0.09 -0.36
C LEU A 37 7.76 -1.59 -0.09
N ILE A 38 8.34 -2.08 1.01
CA ILE A 38 8.18 -3.48 1.42
C ILE A 38 6.70 -3.80 1.69
N HIS A 39 6.00 -2.90 2.39
CA HIS A 39 4.58 -3.06 2.66
C HIS A 39 3.75 -3.17 1.38
N VAL A 40 3.97 -2.28 0.41
CA VAL A 40 3.27 -2.27 -0.87
C VAL A 40 3.50 -3.56 -1.66
N ILE A 41 4.74 -4.06 -1.72
CA ILE A 41 5.07 -5.32 -2.41
C ILE A 41 4.38 -6.51 -1.73
N LEU A 42 4.40 -6.57 -0.40
CA LEU A 42 3.72 -7.64 0.33
C LEU A 42 2.20 -7.58 0.17
N LEU A 43 1.64 -6.38 0.21
CA LEU A 43 0.21 -6.17 0.00
C LEU A 43 -0.21 -6.58 -1.42
N ASP A 44 0.59 -6.26 -2.44
CA ASP A 44 0.35 -6.67 -3.83
C ASP A 44 0.27 -8.20 -3.98
N ASP A 45 1.26 -8.92 -3.42
CA ASP A 45 1.28 -10.38 -3.40
C ASP A 45 0.02 -10.95 -2.72
N LEU A 46 -0.37 -10.38 -1.56
CA LEU A 46 -1.52 -10.82 -0.77
C LEU A 46 -2.85 -10.60 -1.51
N ILE A 47 -3.04 -9.40 -2.10
CA ILE A 47 -4.22 -9.08 -2.91
C ILE A 47 -4.28 -10.04 -4.12
N SER A 48 -3.15 -10.28 -4.78
CA SER A 48 -3.07 -11.17 -5.94
C SER A 48 -3.37 -12.64 -5.59
N MET A 49 -3.08 -13.06 -4.37
CA MET A 49 -3.45 -14.37 -3.84
C MET A 49 -4.90 -14.45 -3.31
N GLY A 50 -5.63 -13.33 -3.28
CA GLY A 50 -6.98 -13.25 -2.73
C GLY A 50 -7.03 -13.35 -1.19
N ILE A 51 -5.89 -13.10 -0.53
CA ILE A 51 -5.79 -13.11 0.94
C ILE A 51 -5.75 -11.66 1.39
N MET A 52 -6.92 -11.03 1.46
CA MET A 52 -7.04 -9.64 1.90
C MET A 52 -7.56 -9.57 3.35
N GLY A 53 -6.97 -8.68 4.15
CA GLY A 53 -7.47 -8.39 5.49
C GLY A 53 -8.68 -7.46 5.44
N GLU A 54 -9.53 -7.52 6.48
CA GLU A 54 -10.79 -6.77 6.56
C GLU A 54 -10.64 -5.27 6.29
N TYR A 55 -9.52 -4.69 6.73
CA TYR A 55 -9.22 -3.28 6.49
C TYR A 55 -9.08 -2.96 5.00
N PHE A 56 -8.26 -3.73 4.28
CA PHE A 56 -8.00 -3.51 2.87
C PHE A 56 -9.21 -3.85 2.01
N ASP A 57 -10.03 -4.83 2.41
CA ASP A 57 -11.34 -5.07 1.79
C ASP A 57 -12.26 -3.85 1.92
N THR A 58 -12.20 -3.14 3.05
CA THR A 58 -12.95 -1.89 3.24
C THR A 58 -12.42 -0.79 2.32
N LEU A 59 -11.10 -0.70 2.12
CA LEU A 59 -10.49 0.27 1.20
C LEU A 59 -10.87 0.02 -0.27
N LEU A 60 -10.94 -1.25 -0.69
CA LEU A 60 -11.42 -1.61 -2.03
C LEU A 60 -12.82 -1.07 -2.30
N ASN A 61 -13.72 -1.22 -1.32
CA ASN A 61 -15.12 -0.83 -1.42
C ASN A 61 -15.39 0.61 -1.00
N PHE A 62 -14.35 1.36 -0.60
CA PHE A 62 -14.50 2.73 -0.15
C PHE A 62 -15.09 3.59 -1.26
N GLU A 63 -16.21 4.28 -1.02
CA GLU A 63 -16.76 5.22 -1.99
C GLU A 63 -15.76 6.37 -2.21
N ASN A 64 -15.64 6.91 -3.43
CA ASN A 64 -14.66 7.94 -3.80
C ASN A 64 -14.92 9.33 -3.15
N ASP A 65 -15.28 9.36 -1.87
CA ASP A 65 -15.47 10.55 -1.06
C ASP A 65 -14.11 11.07 -0.55
N LEU A 66 -13.53 12.00 -1.30
CA LEU A 66 -12.27 12.68 -0.98
C LEU A 66 -12.29 13.46 0.34
N SER A 67 -13.46 13.69 0.94
CA SER A 67 -13.56 14.33 2.25
C SER A 67 -13.26 13.37 3.40
N LYS A 68 -13.44 12.05 3.19
CA LYS A 68 -13.31 11.01 4.21
C LYS A 68 -12.05 10.16 4.10
N VAL A 69 -11.21 10.39 3.08
CA VAL A 69 -9.98 9.59 2.85
C VAL A 69 -9.06 9.56 4.07
N MET A 70 -8.92 10.67 4.79
CA MET A 70 -8.08 10.73 6.00
C MET A 70 -8.68 9.91 7.14
N GLU A 71 -9.99 10.03 7.36
CA GLU A 71 -10.72 9.26 8.37
C GLU A 71 -10.63 7.76 8.08
N MET A 72 -10.76 7.36 6.82
CA MET A 72 -10.63 5.98 6.38
C MET A 72 -9.21 5.42 6.60
N MET A 73 -8.17 6.22 6.35
CA MET A 73 -6.79 5.82 6.66
C MET A 73 -6.57 5.68 8.16
N ASP A 74 -7.10 6.61 8.96
CA ASP A 74 -6.99 6.59 10.42
C ASP A 74 -7.79 5.43 11.05
N ALA A 75 -8.88 5.01 10.43
CA ALA A 75 -9.72 3.91 10.91
C ALA A 75 -8.99 2.56 10.96
N ALA A 76 -7.84 2.40 10.27
CA ALA A 76 -7.04 1.17 10.25
C ALA A 76 -6.73 0.60 11.64
N VAL A 77 -6.58 1.46 12.66
CA VAL A 77 -6.31 1.05 14.05
C VAL A 77 -7.47 0.28 14.69
N ASN A 78 -8.68 0.40 14.14
CA ASN A 78 -9.89 -0.22 14.66
C ASN A 78 -10.15 -1.60 14.03
N PHE A 79 -9.37 -2.02 13.04
CA PHE A 79 -9.49 -3.31 12.37
C PHE A 79 -8.59 -4.37 13.04
N PRO A 80 -8.81 -5.67 12.78
CA PRO A 80 -7.90 -6.71 13.21
C PRO A 80 -6.46 -6.41 12.78
N GLN A 81 -5.53 -6.45 13.73
CA GLN A 81 -4.12 -6.11 13.51
C GLN A 81 -3.34 -7.34 13.01
N ASP A 82 -3.79 -7.91 11.90
CA ASP A 82 -2.98 -8.86 11.15
C ASP A 82 -1.66 -8.20 10.70
N PRO A 83 -0.61 -8.96 10.34
CA PRO A 83 0.70 -8.39 10.08
C PRO A 83 0.73 -7.29 9.01
N ILE A 84 -0.12 -7.37 7.97
CA ILE A 84 -0.13 -6.35 6.91
C ILE A 84 -0.83 -5.09 7.42
N THR A 85 -1.99 -5.21 8.08
CA THR A 85 -2.71 -4.08 8.68
C THR A 85 -1.89 -3.38 9.76
N ALA A 86 -1.25 -4.14 10.66
CA ALA A 86 -0.39 -3.61 11.70
C ALA A 86 0.80 -2.82 11.12
N SER A 87 1.44 -3.34 10.07
CA SER A 87 2.54 -2.63 9.41
C SER A 87 2.08 -1.33 8.74
N PHE A 88 0.87 -1.32 8.15
CA PHE A 88 0.29 -0.11 7.60
C PHE A 88 0.03 0.95 8.67
N VAL A 89 -0.56 0.55 9.81
CA VAL A 89 -0.80 1.46 10.95
C VAL A 89 0.50 2.12 11.42
N ASP A 90 1.57 1.34 11.58
CA ASP A 90 2.90 1.85 11.97
C ASP A 90 3.43 2.88 10.96
N ILE A 91 3.39 2.54 9.67
CA ILE A 91 3.85 3.42 8.58
C ILE A 91 3.03 4.70 8.53
N TRP A 92 1.69 4.59 8.60
CA TRP A 92 0.80 5.74 8.50
C TRP A 92 1.01 6.71 9.66
N GLN A 93 1.18 6.21 10.88
CA GLN A 93 1.51 7.05 12.05
C GLN A 93 2.83 7.80 11.87
N GLN A 94 3.90 7.13 11.45
CA GLN A 94 5.20 7.77 11.16
C GLN A 94 5.08 8.79 10.03
N MET A 95 4.32 8.46 8.98
CA MET A 95 4.05 9.36 7.86
C MET A 95 3.35 10.66 8.29
N LYS A 96 2.35 10.57 9.17
CA LYS A 96 1.66 11.76 9.70
C LYS A 96 2.58 12.67 10.50
N GLN A 97 3.57 12.13 11.18
CA GLN A 97 4.54 12.92 11.94
C GLN A 97 5.51 13.69 11.04
N LEU A 98 5.84 13.16 9.87
CA LEU A 98 6.82 13.75 8.94
C LEU A 98 6.20 14.59 7.82
N MET A 99 4.89 14.47 7.58
CA MET A 99 4.18 15.16 6.50
C MET A 99 3.19 16.19 7.02
N ASN A 100 3.02 17.28 6.25
CA ASN A 100 1.91 18.21 6.48
C ASN A 100 0.58 17.63 5.99
N ILE A 101 -0.53 18.23 6.44
CA ILE A 101 -1.89 17.73 6.15
C ILE A 101 -2.21 17.60 4.65
N LYS A 102 -1.65 18.47 3.81
CA LYS A 102 -1.85 18.44 2.35
C LYS A 102 -1.21 17.18 1.75
N TRP A 103 0.00 16.85 2.18
CA TRP A 103 0.70 15.65 1.75
C TRP A 103 0.09 14.37 2.33
N GLN A 104 -0.37 14.41 3.58
CA GLN A 104 -1.11 13.30 4.18
C GLN A 104 -2.37 12.97 3.36
N LYS A 105 -3.17 13.99 3.00
CA LYS A 105 -4.36 13.82 2.16
C LYS A 105 -4.01 13.23 0.79
N ARG A 106 -3.00 13.78 0.11
CA ARG A 106 -2.56 13.28 -1.19
C ARG A 106 -2.11 11.81 -1.12
N PHE A 107 -1.39 11.44 -0.06
CA PHE A 107 -0.99 10.06 0.17
C PHE A 107 -2.21 9.16 0.38
N ALA A 108 -3.15 9.55 1.23
CA ALA A 108 -4.40 8.82 1.47
C ALA A 108 -5.16 8.53 0.18
N GLU A 109 -5.35 9.55 -0.66
CA GLU A 109 -6.00 9.43 -1.96
C GLU A 109 -5.24 8.44 -2.87
N SER A 110 -3.91 8.58 -2.96
CA SER A 110 -3.09 7.73 -3.81
C SER A 110 -3.08 6.27 -3.35
N PHE A 111 -3.06 6.04 -2.03
CA PHE A 111 -3.03 4.70 -1.46
C PHE A 111 -4.37 3.96 -1.66
N ILE A 112 -5.49 4.65 -1.46
CA ILE A 112 -6.81 4.10 -1.73
C ILE A 112 -6.94 3.73 -3.23
N TRP A 113 -6.47 4.62 -4.11
CA TRP A 113 -6.45 4.33 -5.54
C TRP A 113 -5.59 3.11 -5.88
N TYR A 114 -4.40 3.01 -5.30
CA TYR A 114 -3.53 1.84 -5.47
C TYR A 114 -4.25 0.52 -5.11
N VAL A 115 -4.91 0.47 -3.94
CA VAL A 115 -5.65 -0.73 -3.51
C VAL A 115 -6.78 -1.06 -4.51
N LYS A 116 -7.52 -0.06 -4.97
CA LYS A 116 -8.59 -0.24 -5.98
C LYS A 116 -8.08 -0.74 -7.32
N CYS A 117 -6.95 -0.22 -7.80
CA CYS A 117 -6.33 -0.68 -9.04
C CYS A 117 -5.93 -2.16 -8.96
N ASN A 118 -5.40 -2.60 -7.82
CA ASN A 118 -5.14 -4.03 -7.60
C ASN A 118 -6.42 -4.87 -7.61
N GLY A 119 -7.50 -4.36 -7.02
CA GLY A 119 -8.82 -5.01 -7.10
C GLY A 119 -9.34 -5.14 -8.53
N TRP A 120 -9.21 -4.09 -9.34
CA TRP A 120 -9.53 -4.12 -10.77
C TRP A 120 -8.69 -5.14 -11.53
N GLU A 121 -7.39 -5.23 -11.24
CA GLU A 121 -6.51 -6.22 -11.86
C GLU A 121 -6.90 -7.66 -11.48
N VAL A 122 -7.23 -7.90 -10.22
CA VAL A 122 -7.74 -9.20 -9.73
C VAL A 122 -9.00 -9.61 -10.48
N GLU A 123 -9.98 -8.71 -10.65
CA GLU A 123 -11.21 -9.03 -11.40
C GLU A 123 -10.92 -9.31 -12.88
N ASN A 124 -10.01 -8.56 -13.52
CA ASN A 124 -9.59 -8.86 -14.89
C ASN A 124 -8.98 -10.27 -15.01
N ARG A 125 -8.09 -10.65 -14.08
CA ARG A 125 -7.50 -12.00 -14.04
C ARG A 125 -8.57 -13.08 -13.83
N LYS A 126 -9.52 -12.85 -12.93
CA LYS A 126 -10.65 -13.76 -12.64
C LYS A 126 -11.52 -14.02 -13.87
N TYR A 127 -11.81 -13.00 -14.67
CA TYR A 127 -12.58 -13.14 -15.92
C TYR A 127 -11.72 -13.45 -17.15
N LYS A 128 -10.40 -13.65 -16.97
CA LYS A 128 -9.43 -13.84 -18.07
C LYS A 128 -9.53 -12.75 -19.14
N ARG A 129 -9.88 -11.53 -18.71
CA ARG A 129 -9.98 -10.36 -19.57
C ARG A 129 -8.61 -9.69 -19.65
N VAL A 130 -8.14 -9.47 -20.87
CA VAL A 130 -7.00 -8.59 -21.12
C VAL A 130 -7.57 -7.20 -21.45
N PRO A 131 -7.33 -6.18 -20.62
CA PRO A 131 -7.82 -4.83 -20.86
C PRO A 131 -7.18 -4.23 -22.12
N GLN A 132 -7.88 -3.28 -22.74
CA GLN A 132 -7.31 -2.52 -23.86
C GLN A 132 -6.20 -1.59 -23.34
N LEU A 133 -5.24 -1.24 -24.20
CA LEU A 133 -4.09 -0.43 -23.78
C LEU A 133 -4.49 0.89 -23.12
N GLY A 134 -5.52 1.57 -23.66
CA GLY A 134 -6.00 2.83 -23.08
C GLY A 134 -6.57 2.68 -21.67
N GLU A 135 -7.24 1.57 -21.40
CA GLU A 135 -7.79 1.23 -20.08
C GLU A 135 -6.68 0.83 -19.10
N TYR A 136 -5.68 0.09 -19.56
CA TYR A 136 -4.56 -0.37 -18.74
C TYR A 136 -3.65 0.76 -18.24
N LEU A 137 -3.59 1.89 -18.95
CA LEU A 137 -2.72 3.02 -18.63
C LEU A 137 -3.38 4.09 -17.75
N THR A 138 -4.69 4.00 -17.48
CA THR A 138 -5.49 4.96 -16.71
C THR A 138 -5.85 4.45 -15.34
#